data_AF-A0A4R1H607-F1
#
_entry.id   AF-A0A4R1H607-F1
#
_cell.length_a   1.000
_cell.length_b   1.000
_cell.length_c   1.000
_cell.angle_alpha   90.00
_cell.angle_beta   90.00
_cell.angle_gamma   90.00
#
_symmetry.space_group_name_H-M   'P 1'
#
loop_
_entity.id
_entity.type
_entity.pdbx_description
1 polymer ?
#
loop_
_entity_poly.entity_id
_entity_poly.type
_entity_poly.pdbx_seq_one_letter_code
_entity_poly.pdbx_strand_id
1 'polypeptide(L)'
;MRRIQNRLAWVLLLFGLCAEMLSWSALAAQDGEKIYEDRCGMCHELPDPDKPPPEGKGHWKERLDLMAPNAGLSGKEKAAVLEFLQNHEKGASSMVSFAQEQQVFEKKCSLCHTIDRVFRIPLTDESRAHIVKRMQERAQDWITNDEAHEILEYLGKVGNKAPGEIPRAGPASENEAGDGPAALFRHRCSACHTLERVYLKLEEDPATAWMHIVSRMQKKSPDWLTSKEAQKIAEYLKTLKPVGGVNE
;
A
#
# COMPACT_ATOMS: atom_id res chain seq x y z
N MET A 1 -31.78 10.43 48.55
CA MET A 1 -31.32 10.24 47.15
C MET A 1 -31.25 11.58 46.41
N ARG A 2 -30.30 12.47 46.76
CA ARG A 2 -30.08 13.78 46.09
C ARG A 2 -28.60 14.17 46.17
N ARG A 3 -27.69 13.45 45.50
CA ARG A 3 -26.25 13.80 45.44
C ARG A 3 -25.48 13.32 44.19
N ILE A 4 -26.13 13.03 43.07
CA ILE A 4 -25.44 12.47 41.87
C ILE A 4 -25.51 13.37 40.62
N GLN A 5 -26.31 14.45 40.60
CA GLN A 5 -26.52 15.21 39.35
C GLN A 5 -25.43 16.24 38.97
N ASN A 6 -24.41 16.51 39.78
CA ASN A 6 -23.48 17.64 39.54
C ASN A 6 -22.07 17.30 39.04
N ARG A 7 -21.79 16.07 38.57
CA ARG A 7 -20.44 15.70 38.08
C ARG A 7 -20.31 15.49 36.56
N LEU A 8 -21.40 15.52 35.80
CA LEU A 8 -21.38 15.30 34.35
C LEU A 8 -21.22 16.58 33.51
N ALA A 9 -21.38 17.77 34.08
CA ALA A 9 -21.29 19.02 33.33
C ALA A 9 -19.85 19.48 33.03
N TRP A 10 -18.83 18.96 33.73
CA TRP A 10 -17.44 19.42 33.56
C TRP A 10 -16.60 18.60 32.58
N VAL A 11 -17.03 17.38 32.20
CA VAL A 11 -16.26 16.52 31.26
C VAL A 11 -16.56 16.89 29.80
N LEU A 12 -17.72 17.49 29.51
CA LEU A 12 -18.11 17.87 28.14
C LEU A 12 -17.46 19.17 27.64
N LEU A 13 -16.80 19.97 28.51
CA LEU A 13 -16.14 21.22 28.12
C LEU A 13 -14.67 21.05 27.67
N LEU A 14 -14.06 19.89 27.87
CA LEU A 14 -12.67 19.62 27.45
C LEU A 14 -12.56 18.85 26.12
N PHE A 15 -13.63 18.18 25.67
CA PHE A 15 -13.62 17.44 24.40
C PHE A 15 -14.07 18.28 23.18
N GLY A 16 -14.59 19.50 23.37
CA GLY A 16 -15.00 20.39 22.28
C GLY A 16 -13.85 21.15 21.59
N LEU A 17 -12.71 21.33 22.26
CA LEU A 17 -11.63 22.22 21.79
C LEU A 17 -10.63 21.57 20.81
N CYS A 18 -10.60 20.25 20.64
CA CYS A 18 -9.67 19.59 19.71
C CYS A 18 -10.21 19.48 18.27
N ALA A 19 -11.54 19.48 18.07
CA ALA A 19 -12.13 19.36 16.73
C ALA A 19 -12.11 20.67 15.93
N GLU A 20 -12.05 21.82 16.61
CA GLU A 20 -12.03 23.14 15.98
C GLU A 20 -10.62 23.55 15.47
N MET A 21 -9.53 23.00 16.03
CA MET A 21 -8.18 23.34 15.56
C MET A 21 -7.80 22.67 14.23
N LEU A 22 -8.33 21.48 13.94
CA LEU A 22 -8.07 20.77 12.69
C LEU A 22 -8.80 21.40 11.49
N SER A 23 -9.90 22.11 11.73
CA SER A 23 -10.71 22.75 10.69
C SER A 23 -10.19 24.13 10.27
N TRP A 24 -9.53 24.88 11.16
CA TRP A 24 -8.92 26.16 10.80
C TRP A 24 -7.67 26.04 9.93
N SER A 25 -6.87 25.00 10.14
CA SER A 25 -5.61 24.81 9.41
C SER A 25 -5.84 24.51 7.92
N ALA A 26 -6.89 23.74 7.60
CA ALA A 26 -7.26 23.42 6.22
C ALA A 26 -7.83 24.64 5.47
N LEU A 27 -8.62 25.49 6.15
CA LEU A 27 -9.18 26.71 5.56
C LEU A 27 -8.08 27.75 5.30
N ALA A 28 -7.16 27.94 6.24
CA ALA A 28 -6.03 28.87 6.11
C ALA A 28 -5.07 28.46 4.98
N ALA A 29 -4.84 27.16 4.77
CA ALA A 29 -4.03 26.67 3.66
C ALA A 29 -4.68 26.93 2.28
N GLN A 30 -6.01 26.78 2.20
CA GLN A 30 -6.78 27.02 0.96
C GLN A 30 -6.84 28.51 0.61
N ASP A 31 -6.89 29.38 1.63
CA ASP A 31 -6.74 30.83 1.45
C ASP A 31 -5.31 31.20 0.99
N GLY A 32 -4.28 30.54 1.52
CA GLY A 32 -2.87 30.79 1.18
C GLY A 32 -2.53 30.45 -0.28
N GLU A 33 -3.03 29.33 -0.81
CA GLU A 33 -2.83 28.91 -2.21
C GLU A 33 -3.43 29.94 -3.17
N LYS A 34 -4.68 30.33 -2.95
CA LYS A 34 -5.36 31.33 -3.78
C LYS A 34 -4.65 32.69 -3.75
N ILE A 35 -4.23 33.13 -2.58
CA ILE A 35 -3.47 34.40 -2.45
C ILE A 35 -2.15 34.30 -3.24
N TYR A 36 -1.47 33.15 -3.20
CA TYR A 36 -0.27 32.94 -3.99
C TYR A 36 -0.54 33.03 -5.50
N GLU A 37 -1.57 32.34 -6.00
CA GLU A 37 -1.95 32.41 -7.42
C GLU A 37 -2.28 33.84 -7.86
N ASP A 38 -3.11 34.55 -7.07
CA ASP A 38 -3.57 35.90 -7.38
C ASP A 38 -2.44 36.96 -7.33
N ARG A 39 -1.49 36.82 -6.39
CA ARG A 39 -0.48 37.85 -6.09
C ARG A 39 0.91 37.52 -6.64
N CYS A 40 1.21 36.25 -6.83
CA CYS A 40 2.54 35.77 -7.22
C CYS A 40 2.49 35.00 -8.56
N GLY A 41 1.40 34.31 -8.86
CA GLY A 41 1.23 33.42 -10.02
C GLY A 41 1.42 34.07 -11.39
N MET A 42 1.26 35.39 -11.50
CA MET A 42 1.49 36.12 -12.75
C MET A 42 2.98 36.18 -13.15
N CYS A 43 3.89 36.12 -12.18
CA CYS A 43 5.34 36.26 -12.39
C CYS A 43 6.12 35.01 -11.97
N HIS A 44 5.57 34.23 -11.04
CA HIS A 44 6.19 33.04 -10.50
C HIS A 44 5.30 31.83 -10.75
N GLU A 45 5.89 30.77 -11.28
CA GLU A 45 5.26 29.46 -11.27
C GLU A 45 5.31 28.90 -9.85
N LEU A 46 4.27 28.17 -9.46
CA LEU A 46 4.26 27.45 -8.20
C LEU A 46 5.50 26.53 -8.16
N PRO A 47 6.36 26.63 -7.14
CA PRO A 47 7.62 25.90 -7.13
C PRO A 47 7.37 24.41 -7.27
N ASP A 48 7.94 23.80 -8.30
CA ASP A 48 7.91 22.36 -8.49
C ASP A 48 8.52 21.71 -7.24
N PRO A 49 7.72 20.97 -6.45
CA PRO A 49 8.23 20.40 -5.22
C PRO A 49 9.32 19.34 -5.42
N ASP A 50 9.37 18.75 -6.63
CA ASP A 50 10.39 17.78 -7.03
C ASP A 50 11.69 18.47 -7.49
N LYS A 51 11.66 19.78 -7.71
CA LYS A 51 12.80 20.62 -8.13
C LYS A 51 12.88 21.90 -7.31
N PRO A 52 13.16 21.82 -5.99
CA PRO A 52 13.28 23.01 -5.17
C PRO A 52 14.41 23.90 -5.71
N PRO A 53 14.24 25.24 -5.67
CA PRO A 53 15.26 26.15 -6.13
C PRO A 53 16.60 25.90 -5.39
N PRO A 54 17.75 26.11 -6.06
CA PRO A 54 19.07 25.65 -5.61
C PRO A 54 19.53 26.21 -4.26
N GLU A 55 18.91 27.29 -3.78
CA GLU A 55 19.23 27.88 -2.48
C GLU A 55 18.61 27.12 -1.29
N GLY A 56 17.84 26.04 -1.54
CA GLY A 56 17.51 25.03 -0.54
C GLY A 56 16.11 25.12 0.08
N LYS A 57 15.73 23.98 0.69
CA LYS A 57 14.51 23.75 1.46
C LYS A 57 14.44 24.70 2.66
N GLY A 58 13.29 25.32 2.92
CA GLY A 58 13.05 26.10 4.14
C GLY A 58 13.33 27.61 4.09
N HIS A 59 13.74 28.19 2.96
CA HIS A 59 13.99 29.64 2.81
C HIS A 59 12.76 30.45 2.34
N TRP A 60 11.56 29.87 2.43
CA TRP A 60 10.33 30.54 2.00
C TRP A 60 10.05 31.81 2.78
N LYS A 61 10.41 31.84 4.07
CA LYS A 61 10.18 33.00 4.92
C LYS A 61 10.99 34.20 4.44
N GLU A 62 12.29 34.01 4.22
CA GLU A 62 13.20 35.06 3.80
C GLU A 62 12.84 35.58 2.40
N ARG A 63 12.47 34.69 1.47
CA ARG A 63 12.01 35.10 0.14
C ARG A 63 10.70 35.88 0.18
N LEU A 64 9.75 35.40 0.98
CA LEU A 64 8.46 36.07 1.12
C LEU A 64 8.61 37.40 1.87
N ASP A 65 9.59 37.52 2.78
CA ASP A 65 9.95 38.81 3.40
C ASP A 65 10.39 39.85 2.37
N LEU A 66 11.15 39.43 1.35
CA LEU A 66 11.61 40.30 0.26
C LEU A 66 10.50 40.65 -0.74
N MET A 67 9.63 39.70 -1.05
CA MET A 67 8.63 39.86 -2.12
C MET A 67 7.29 40.40 -1.64
N ALA A 68 6.94 40.21 -0.36
CA ALA A 68 5.64 40.64 0.18
C ALA A 68 5.33 42.14 -0.05
N PRO A 69 6.27 43.09 0.11
CA PRO A 69 5.98 44.50 -0.17
C PRO A 69 5.67 44.75 -1.65
N ASN A 70 6.37 44.08 -2.56
CA ASN A 70 6.20 44.23 -4.01
C ASN A 70 4.90 43.60 -4.51
N ALA A 71 4.51 42.47 -3.89
CA ALA A 71 3.24 41.80 -4.16
C ALA A 71 2.04 42.43 -3.42
N GLY A 72 2.28 43.46 -2.61
CA GLY A 72 1.23 44.14 -1.84
C GLY A 72 0.58 43.27 -0.76
N LEU A 73 1.30 42.28 -0.24
CA LEU A 73 0.78 41.36 0.78
C LEU A 73 0.70 42.05 2.15
N SER A 74 -0.46 41.98 2.79
CA SER A 74 -0.59 42.27 4.22
C SER A 74 0.13 41.23 5.07
N GLY A 75 0.34 41.54 6.36
CA GLY A 75 0.97 40.60 7.28
C GLY A 75 0.20 39.27 7.44
N LYS A 76 -1.14 39.31 7.32
CA LYS A 76 -1.98 38.11 7.39
C LYS A 76 -1.89 37.28 6.12
N GLU A 77 -1.99 37.91 4.95
CA GLU A 77 -1.84 37.25 3.65
C GLU A 77 -0.47 36.61 3.51
N LYS A 78 0.58 37.31 3.94
CA LYS A 78 1.95 36.79 3.98
C LYS A 78 2.07 35.54 4.84
N ALA A 79 1.44 35.51 6.03
CA ALA A 79 1.46 34.33 6.89
C ALA A 79 0.76 33.14 6.23
N ALA A 80 -0.39 33.36 5.60
CA ALA A 80 -1.13 32.33 4.88
C ALA A 80 -0.34 31.75 3.70
N VAL A 81 0.30 32.61 2.88
CA VAL A 81 1.14 32.17 1.76
C VAL A 81 2.38 31.39 2.24
N LEU A 82 3.00 31.83 3.34
CA LEU A 82 4.14 31.11 3.92
C LEU A 82 3.76 29.71 4.39
N GLU A 83 2.64 29.59 5.10
CA GLU A 83 2.10 28.30 5.56
C GLU A 83 1.80 27.38 4.38
N PHE A 84 1.16 27.91 3.33
CA PHE A 84 0.90 27.18 2.09
C PHE A 84 2.20 26.65 1.45
N LEU A 85 3.20 27.50 1.20
CA LEU A 85 4.45 27.10 0.55
C LEU A 85 5.21 26.04 1.35
N GLN A 86 5.24 26.17 2.68
CA GLN A 86 5.88 25.19 3.56
C GLN A 86 5.16 23.84 3.56
N ASN A 87 3.83 23.86 3.54
CA ASN A 87 3.02 22.65 3.49
C ASN A 87 3.09 21.98 2.11
N HIS A 88 3.15 22.77 1.04
CA HIS A 88 3.32 22.31 -0.33
C HIS A 88 4.66 21.54 -0.49
N GLU A 89 5.75 22.11 0.02
CA GLU A 89 7.06 21.45 0.00
C GLU A 89 7.10 20.16 0.84
N LYS A 90 6.50 20.17 2.03
CA LYS A 90 6.42 18.98 2.90
C LYS A 90 5.57 17.88 2.29
N GLY A 91 4.39 18.23 1.76
CA GLY A 91 3.46 17.28 1.16
C GLY A 91 4.09 16.54 -0.01
N ALA A 92 4.81 17.26 -0.86
CA ALA A 92 5.50 16.62 -1.96
C ALA A 92 6.76 15.87 -1.54
N SER A 93 7.55 16.37 -0.59
CA SER A 93 8.69 15.60 -0.07
C SER A 93 8.21 14.26 0.54
N SER A 94 7.03 14.25 1.18
CA SER A 94 6.39 13.02 1.65
C SER A 94 5.87 12.15 0.51
N MET A 95 5.35 12.73 -0.58
CA MET A 95 4.85 11.99 -1.73
C MET A 95 6.00 11.33 -2.51
N VAL A 96 7.11 12.04 -2.69
CA VAL A 96 8.33 11.51 -3.29
C VAL A 96 8.91 10.37 -2.46
N SER A 97 9.03 10.53 -1.14
CA SER A 97 9.52 9.44 -0.28
C SER A 97 8.60 8.22 -0.38
N PHE A 98 7.29 8.43 -0.31
CA PHE A 98 6.31 7.36 -0.45
C PHE A 98 6.40 6.64 -1.80
N ALA A 99 6.59 7.37 -2.89
CA ALA A 99 6.76 6.80 -4.23
C ALA A 99 8.06 5.98 -4.35
N GLN A 100 9.16 6.45 -3.73
CA GLN A 100 10.42 5.71 -3.68
C GLN A 100 10.27 4.42 -2.87
N GLU A 101 9.66 4.49 -1.69
CA GLU A 101 9.39 3.33 -0.84
C GLU A 101 8.47 2.31 -1.57
N GLN A 102 7.45 2.80 -2.27
CA GLN A 102 6.59 1.98 -3.14
C GLN A 102 7.38 1.31 -4.26
N GLN A 103 8.27 2.04 -4.92
CA GLN A 103 9.08 1.50 -6.02
C GLN A 103 9.99 0.37 -5.53
N VAL A 104 10.60 0.51 -4.36
CA VAL A 104 11.42 -0.54 -3.75
C VAL A 104 10.57 -1.76 -3.44
N PHE A 105 9.41 -1.58 -2.82
CA PHE A 105 8.45 -2.65 -2.59
C PHE A 105 8.06 -3.38 -3.88
N GLU A 106 7.61 -2.65 -4.91
CA GLU A 106 7.18 -3.25 -6.16
C GLU A 106 8.31 -4.00 -6.85
N LYS A 107 9.49 -3.38 -6.97
CA LYS A 107 10.66 -3.98 -7.63
C LYS A 107 11.10 -5.27 -6.94
N LYS A 108 11.12 -5.29 -5.60
CA LYS A 108 11.62 -6.44 -4.84
C LYS A 108 10.59 -7.55 -4.70
N CYS A 109 9.31 -7.21 -4.56
CA CYS A 109 8.26 -8.19 -4.31
C CYS A 109 7.63 -8.76 -5.59
N SER A 110 7.59 -8.00 -6.69
CA SER A 110 6.92 -8.43 -7.93
C SER A 110 7.66 -9.54 -8.69
N LEU A 111 8.97 -9.71 -8.43
CA LEU A 111 9.79 -10.70 -9.13
C LEU A 111 9.27 -12.13 -8.96
N CYS A 112 8.81 -12.47 -7.75
CA CYS A 112 8.45 -13.85 -7.40
C CYS A 112 6.94 -14.07 -7.19
N HIS A 113 6.16 -13.02 -6.97
CA HIS A 113 4.73 -13.09 -6.73
C HIS A 113 4.03 -11.78 -7.10
N THR A 114 2.73 -11.84 -7.38
CA THR A 114 1.91 -10.64 -7.60
C THR A 114 1.91 -9.76 -6.35
N ILE A 115 2.01 -8.45 -6.53
CA ILE A 115 2.04 -7.47 -5.43
C ILE A 115 0.79 -7.55 -4.55
N ASP A 116 -0.38 -7.78 -5.15
CA ASP A 116 -1.66 -7.95 -4.45
C ASP A 116 -1.63 -9.01 -3.35
N ARG A 117 -0.71 -9.97 -3.43
CA ARG A 117 -0.61 -11.06 -2.46
C ARG A 117 -0.36 -10.53 -1.04
N VAL A 118 0.39 -9.45 -0.90
CA VAL A 118 0.75 -8.87 0.41
C VAL A 118 -0.47 -8.27 1.11
N PHE A 119 -1.47 -7.84 0.35
CA PHE A 119 -2.66 -7.15 0.86
C PHE A 119 -3.88 -8.06 1.09
N ARG A 120 -3.77 -9.36 0.79
CA ARG A 120 -4.90 -10.30 0.89
C ARG A 120 -5.35 -10.60 2.30
N ILE A 121 -4.39 -10.64 3.21
CA ILE A 121 -4.64 -10.98 4.61
C ILE A 121 -4.23 -9.75 5.40
N PRO A 122 -5.10 -9.22 6.27
CA PRO A 122 -4.72 -8.18 7.20
C PRO A 122 -3.57 -8.65 8.09
N LEU A 123 -2.45 -7.93 8.07
CA LEU A 123 -1.27 -8.25 8.87
C LEU A 123 -0.98 -7.13 9.86
N THR A 124 -0.51 -7.51 11.06
CA THR A 124 0.11 -6.57 12.01
C THR A 124 1.51 -6.19 11.54
N ASP A 125 2.07 -5.12 12.08
CA ASP A 125 3.42 -4.67 11.73
C ASP A 125 4.49 -5.71 12.13
N GLU A 126 4.31 -6.41 13.25
CA GLU A 126 5.19 -7.51 13.65
C GLU A 126 5.12 -8.67 12.66
N SER A 127 3.90 -8.98 12.18
CA SER A 127 3.69 -10.04 11.19
C SER A 127 4.33 -9.69 9.84
N ARG A 128 4.24 -8.42 9.43
CA ARG A 128 4.91 -7.91 8.23
C ARG A 128 6.42 -8.01 8.35
N ALA A 129 6.99 -7.54 9.46
CA ALA A 129 8.43 -7.62 9.73
C ALA A 129 8.93 -9.07 9.67
N HIS A 130 8.21 -10.01 10.29
CA HIS A 130 8.55 -11.42 10.23
C HIS A 130 8.51 -11.98 8.80
N ILE A 131 7.51 -11.61 7.99
CA ILE A 131 7.39 -12.07 6.61
C ILE A 131 8.51 -11.50 5.73
N VAL A 132 8.80 -10.20 5.82
CA VAL A 132 9.89 -9.55 5.06
C VAL A 132 11.22 -10.19 5.40
N LYS A 133 11.52 -10.40 6.68
CA LYS A 133 12.73 -11.10 7.13
C LYS A 133 12.83 -12.51 6.54
N ARG A 134 11.74 -13.27 6.56
CA ARG A 134 11.70 -14.59 5.93
C ARG A 134 11.91 -14.53 4.41
N MET A 135 11.48 -13.46 3.73
CA MET A 135 11.75 -13.27 2.30
C MET A 135 13.24 -12.96 2.06
N GLN A 136 13.87 -12.14 2.90
CA GLN A 136 15.32 -11.90 2.87
C GLN A 136 16.11 -13.19 3.05
N GLU A 137 15.74 -14.02 4.03
CA GLU A 137 16.42 -15.30 4.30
C GLU A 137 16.28 -16.29 3.12
N ARG A 138 15.17 -16.21 2.38
CA ARG A 138 14.88 -17.13 1.27
C ARG A 138 15.49 -16.70 -0.05
N ALA A 139 15.63 -15.39 -0.26
CA ALA A 139 16.29 -14.79 -1.40
C ALA A 139 17.46 -13.95 -0.86
N GLN A 140 18.48 -14.68 -0.37
CA GLN A 140 19.67 -14.08 0.20
C GLN A 140 20.27 -13.08 -0.81
N ASP A 141 20.62 -11.88 -0.33
CA ASP A 141 21.14 -10.75 -1.11
C ASP A 141 20.15 -10.05 -2.06
N TRP A 142 18.90 -10.50 -2.17
CA TRP A 142 17.89 -9.83 -3.00
C TRP A 142 17.32 -8.56 -2.34
N ILE A 143 17.12 -8.60 -1.02
CA ILE A 143 16.56 -7.50 -0.22
C ILE A 143 17.58 -7.18 0.88
N THR A 144 18.21 -6.02 0.80
CA THR A 144 19.14 -5.55 1.85
C THR A 144 18.39 -5.18 3.13
N ASN A 145 19.11 -4.97 4.24
CA ASN A 145 18.48 -4.53 5.49
C ASN A 145 17.81 -3.16 5.33
N ASP A 146 18.44 -2.23 4.60
CA ASP A 146 17.91 -0.89 4.37
C ASP A 146 16.65 -0.97 3.49
N GLU A 147 16.68 -1.76 2.42
CA GLU A 147 15.49 -1.98 1.57
C GLU A 147 14.35 -2.68 2.34
N ALA A 148 14.68 -3.59 3.26
CA ALA A 148 13.66 -4.20 4.13
C ALA A 148 13.00 -3.18 5.06
N HIS A 149 13.77 -2.23 5.58
CA HIS A 149 13.22 -1.12 6.37
C HIS A 149 12.30 -0.24 5.51
N GLU A 150 12.71 0.16 4.31
CA GLU A 150 11.88 0.96 3.39
C GLU A 150 10.57 0.24 3.01
N ILE A 151 10.64 -1.07 2.76
CA ILE A 151 9.45 -1.90 2.50
C ILE A 151 8.50 -1.90 3.71
N LEU A 152 9.03 -2.01 4.93
CA LEU A 152 8.20 -2.00 6.14
C LEU A 152 7.57 -0.63 6.40
N GLU A 153 8.29 0.46 6.14
CA GLU A 153 7.73 1.81 6.20
C GLU A 153 6.59 2.00 5.22
N TYR A 154 6.79 1.60 3.96
CA TYR A 154 5.72 1.62 2.95
C TYR A 154 4.49 0.83 3.41
N LEU A 155 4.68 -0.43 3.82
CA LEU A 155 3.59 -1.30 4.27
C LEU A 155 2.87 -0.76 5.51
N GLY A 156 3.60 -0.09 6.42
CA GLY A 156 3.04 0.64 7.55
C GLY A 156 2.11 1.78 7.09
N LYS A 157 2.53 2.57 6.10
CA LYS A 157 1.76 3.68 5.54
C LYS A 157 0.50 3.23 4.79
N VAL A 158 0.60 2.19 3.96
CA VAL A 158 -0.56 1.71 3.16
C VAL A 158 -1.50 0.80 3.96
N GLY A 159 -1.00 0.18 5.02
CA GLY A 159 -1.78 -0.76 5.81
C GLY A 159 -2.18 -2.00 5.00
N ASN A 160 -3.43 -2.44 5.16
CA ASN A 160 -3.97 -3.63 4.48
C ASN A 160 -4.72 -3.28 3.19
N LYS A 161 -4.55 -2.07 2.67
CA LYS A 161 -5.22 -1.61 1.45
C LYS A 161 -4.30 -1.83 0.26
N ALA A 162 -4.78 -2.53 -0.76
CA ALA A 162 -4.06 -2.62 -2.02
C ALA A 162 -4.10 -1.25 -2.76
N PRO A 163 -3.03 -0.83 -3.45
CA PRO A 163 -3.08 0.31 -4.36
C PRO A 163 -4.07 0.02 -5.51
N GLY A 164 -5.17 0.77 -5.59
CA GLY A 164 -6.20 0.60 -6.63
C GLY A 164 -7.08 -0.62 -6.38
N GLU A 165 -8.21 -0.43 -5.68
CA GLU A 165 -9.21 -1.47 -5.42
C GLU A 165 -9.76 -2.08 -6.73
N ILE A 166 -9.21 -3.21 -7.15
CA ILE A 166 -9.95 -4.19 -7.94
C ILE A 166 -10.62 -5.13 -6.93
N PRO A 167 -11.97 -5.20 -6.89
CA PRO A 167 -12.65 -6.19 -6.08
C PRO A 167 -12.18 -7.59 -6.49
N ARG A 168 -11.53 -8.31 -5.58
CA ARG A 168 -11.19 -9.72 -5.78
C ARG A 168 -11.94 -10.59 -4.79
N ALA A 169 -12.38 -11.72 -5.33
CA ALA A 169 -13.25 -12.71 -4.71
C ALA A 169 -12.88 -12.97 -3.24
N GLY A 170 -13.90 -12.87 -2.39
CA GLY A 170 -13.81 -13.08 -0.96
C GLY A 170 -13.51 -14.54 -0.57
N PRO A 171 -13.50 -14.83 0.75
CA PRO A 171 -13.32 -16.18 1.25
C PRO A 171 -14.36 -17.14 0.67
N ALA A 172 -13.96 -18.40 0.53
CA ALA A 172 -14.69 -19.47 -0.12
C ALA A 172 -16.20 -19.50 0.23
N SER A 173 -17.04 -19.21 -0.74
CA SER A 173 -18.35 -19.83 -0.85
C SER A 173 -18.15 -21.17 -1.56
N GLU A 174 -18.77 -22.25 -1.05
CA GLU A 174 -18.67 -23.60 -1.63
C GLU A 174 -19.19 -23.70 -3.08
N ASN A 175 -19.79 -22.63 -3.62
CA ASN A 175 -20.55 -22.64 -4.88
C ASN A 175 -19.97 -21.74 -6.00
N GLU A 176 -18.83 -21.05 -5.82
CA GLU A 176 -18.37 -20.06 -6.82
C GLU A 176 -17.25 -20.53 -7.77
N ALA A 177 -16.63 -21.68 -7.50
CA ALA A 177 -15.75 -22.29 -8.48
C ALA A 177 -16.63 -23.02 -9.52
N GLY A 178 -16.70 -22.50 -10.75
CA GLY A 178 -17.51 -23.07 -11.84
C GLY A 178 -17.36 -24.60 -12.03
N ASP A 179 -18.27 -25.17 -12.82
CA ASP A 179 -18.79 -26.56 -12.76
C ASP A 179 -17.82 -27.76 -12.94
N GLY A 180 -16.50 -27.62 -12.72
CA GLY A 180 -15.59 -28.77 -12.77
C GLY A 180 -14.20 -28.58 -12.15
N PRO A 181 -13.46 -29.69 -11.96
CA PRO A 181 -12.14 -29.68 -11.32
C PRO A 181 -11.11 -28.74 -11.97
N ALA A 182 -11.19 -28.55 -13.29
CA ALA A 182 -10.33 -27.63 -14.03
C ALA A 182 -10.59 -26.15 -13.67
N ALA A 183 -11.86 -25.76 -13.52
CA ALA A 183 -12.24 -24.40 -13.13
C ALA A 183 -11.87 -24.14 -11.67
N LEU A 184 -12.10 -25.12 -10.80
CA LEU A 184 -11.66 -25.09 -9.40
C LEU A 184 -10.14 -24.95 -9.27
N PHE A 185 -9.38 -25.74 -10.04
CA PHE A 185 -7.92 -25.62 -10.10
C PHE A 185 -7.49 -24.22 -10.52
N ARG A 186 -8.01 -23.71 -11.64
CA ARG A 186 -7.65 -22.37 -12.11
C ARG A 186 -7.95 -21.33 -11.05
N HIS A 187 -9.17 -21.30 -10.53
CA HIS A 187 -9.59 -20.31 -9.56
C HIS A 187 -8.78 -20.35 -8.25
N ARG A 188 -8.62 -21.53 -7.64
CA ARG A 188 -7.92 -21.67 -6.36
C ARG A 188 -6.41 -21.50 -6.50
N CYS A 189 -5.80 -22.09 -7.53
CA CYS A 189 -4.34 -22.12 -7.67
C CYS A 189 -3.76 -20.90 -8.38
N SER A 190 -4.52 -20.21 -9.25
CA SER A 190 -4.06 -18.96 -9.87
C SER A 190 -4.19 -17.76 -8.94
N ALA A 191 -4.84 -17.94 -7.78
CA ALA A 191 -5.01 -16.88 -6.83
C ALA A 191 -3.66 -16.37 -6.36
N CYS A 192 -2.75 -17.22 -5.85
CA CYS A 192 -1.54 -16.74 -5.19
C CYS A 192 -0.29 -16.64 -6.08
N HIS A 193 -0.29 -17.32 -7.22
CA HIS A 193 0.81 -17.35 -8.19
C HIS A 193 0.27 -17.80 -9.54
N THR A 194 1.04 -17.57 -10.59
CA THR A 194 0.65 -17.98 -11.94
C THR A 194 0.66 -19.52 -12.08
N LEU A 195 -0.13 -20.05 -13.02
CA LEU A 195 -0.32 -21.50 -13.18
C LEU A 195 0.84 -22.17 -13.93
N GLU A 196 1.71 -21.41 -14.58
CA GLU A 196 2.91 -21.89 -15.27
C GLU A 196 3.78 -22.74 -14.34
N ARG A 197 3.85 -22.41 -13.04
CA ARG A 197 4.61 -23.21 -12.06
C ARG A 197 4.14 -24.66 -11.96
N VAL A 198 2.85 -24.90 -12.18
CA VAL A 198 2.27 -26.25 -12.17
C VAL A 198 2.65 -26.99 -13.45
N TYR A 199 2.59 -26.30 -14.59
CA TYR A 199 2.96 -26.90 -15.88
C TYR A 199 4.47 -27.20 -15.97
N LEU A 200 5.33 -26.28 -15.52
CA LEU A 200 6.77 -26.53 -15.42
C LEU A 200 7.09 -27.73 -14.52
N LYS A 201 6.41 -27.84 -13.37
CA LYS A 201 6.60 -29.00 -12.47
C LYS A 201 6.12 -30.30 -13.11
N LEU A 202 5.05 -30.26 -13.91
CA LEU A 202 4.55 -31.42 -14.66
C LEU A 202 5.54 -31.87 -15.74
N GLU A 203 6.24 -30.93 -16.38
CA GLU A 203 7.31 -31.23 -17.36
C GLU A 203 8.55 -31.84 -16.70
N GLU A 204 8.98 -31.29 -15.57
CA GLU A 204 10.12 -31.80 -14.80
C GLU A 204 9.87 -33.19 -14.21
N ASP A 205 8.64 -33.46 -13.76
CA ASP A 205 8.28 -34.65 -13.01
C ASP A 205 6.84 -35.07 -13.32
N PRO A 206 6.60 -35.79 -14.43
CA PRO A 206 5.25 -36.24 -14.82
C PRO A 206 4.62 -37.19 -13.80
N ALA A 207 5.43 -37.86 -12.97
CA ALA A 207 4.99 -38.75 -11.89
C ALA A 207 4.81 -38.00 -10.55
N THR A 208 4.77 -36.66 -10.57
CA THR A 208 4.65 -35.84 -9.37
C THR A 208 3.51 -36.32 -8.47
N ALA A 209 3.84 -36.54 -7.20
CA ALA A 209 2.86 -36.80 -6.15
C ALA A 209 2.06 -35.54 -5.82
N TRP A 210 1.11 -35.17 -6.69
CA TRP A 210 0.32 -33.92 -6.61
C TRP A 210 -0.39 -33.77 -5.27
N MET A 211 -0.88 -34.86 -4.69
CA MET A 211 -1.52 -34.82 -3.37
C MET A 211 -0.62 -34.19 -2.31
N HIS A 212 0.67 -34.54 -2.27
CA HIS A 212 1.60 -33.97 -1.29
C HIS A 212 1.77 -32.44 -1.49
N ILE A 213 1.85 -31.99 -2.74
CA ILE A 213 1.98 -30.56 -3.07
C ILE A 213 0.71 -29.80 -2.68
N VAL A 214 -0.46 -30.31 -3.08
CA VAL A 214 -1.75 -29.66 -2.82
C VAL A 214 -2.04 -29.64 -1.33
N SER A 215 -1.83 -30.73 -0.59
CA SER A 215 -1.95 -30.75 0.88
C SER A 215 -1.00 -29.78 1.56
N ARG A 216 0.21 -29.60 1.04
CA ARG A 216 1.15 -28.59 1.57
C ARG A 216 0.65 -27.17 1.33
N MET A 217 0.04 -26.88 0.17
CA MET A 217 -0.55 -25.56 -0.11
C MET A 217 -1.78 -25.31 0.76
N GLN A 218 -2.61 -26.33 0.94
CA GLN A 218 -3.76 -26.31 1.86
C GLN A 218 -3.33 -25.96 3.28
N LYS A 219 -2.30 -26.63 3.83
CA LYS A 219 -1.78 -26.34 5.17
C LYS A 219 -1.26 -24.91 5.33
N LYS A 220 -0.78 -24.29 4.25
CA LYS A 220 -0.32 -22.89 4.26
C LYS A 220 -1.46 -21.87 4.19
N SER A 221 -2.64 -22.29 3.74
CA SER A 221 -3.81 -21.42 3.60
C SER A 221 -5.10 -22.24 3.76
N PRO A 222 -5.40 -22.69 5.00
CA PRO A 222 -6.50 -23.62 5.26
C PRO A 222 -7.88 -23.02 4.93
N ASP A 223 -8.04 -21.70 5.06
CA ASP A 223 -9.28 -21.00 4.76
C ASP A 223 -9.50 -20.78 3.25
N TRP A 224 -8.46 -20.97 2.43
CA TRP A 224 -8.50 -20.75 0.98
C TRP A 224 -8.81 -22.02 0.20
N LEU A 225 -8.43 -23.19 0.73
CA LEU A 225 -8.57 -24.47 0.07
C LEU A 225 -9.06 -25.52 1.07
N THR A 226 -10.30 -25.97 0.92
CA THR A 226 -10.85 -27.03 1.77
C THR A 226 -10.19 -28.38 1.45
N SER A 227 -10.27 -29.36 2.37
CA SER A 227 -9.73 -30.71 2.13
C SER A 227 -10.38 -31.40 0.93
N LYS A 228 -11.68 -31.14 0.71
CA LYS A 228 -12.45 -31.70 -0.42
C LYS A 228 -12.00 -31.11 -1.74
N GLU A 229 -11.79 -29.78 -1.80
CA GLU A 229 -11.25 -29.13 -3.00
C GLU A 229 -9.80 -29.53 -3.26
N ALA A 230 -8.97 -29.64 -2.21
CA ALA A 230 -7.60 -30.11 -2.31
C ALA A 230 -7.54 -31.50 -2.97
N GLN A 231 -8.40 -32.42 -2.55
CA GLN A 231 -8.51 -33.75 -3.17
C GLN A 231 -8.93 -33.65 -4.64
N LYS A 232 -9.99 -32.87 -4.95
CA LYS A 232 -10.45 -32.69 -6.34
C LYS A 232 -9.37 -32.12 -7.26
N ILE A 233 -8.61 -31.13 -6.78
CA ILE A 233 -7.51 -30.53 -7.53
C ILE A 233 -6.38 -31.54 -7.71
N ALA A 234 -6.01 -32.29 -6.68
CA ALA A 234 -4.97 -33.30 -6.78
C ALA A 234 -5.32 -34.40 -7.80
N GLU A 235 -6.59 -34.84 -7.86
CA GLU A 235 -7.05 -35.79 -8.88
C GLU A 235 -7.05 -35.18 -10.28
N TYR A 236 -7.48 -33.92 -10.44
CA TYR A 236 -7.41 -33.22 -11.71
C TYR A 236 -5.97 -33.08 -12.23
N LEU A 237 -5.02 -32.75 -11.36
CA LEU A 237 -3.61 -32.58 -11.77
C LEU A 237 -2.99 -33.87 -12.31
N LYS A 238 -3.47 -35.06 -11.89
CA LYS A 238 -3.03 -36.35 -12.44
C LYS A 238 -3.51 -36.59 -13.87
N THR A 239 -4.53 -35.88 -14.33
CA THR A 239 -5.05 -36.03 -15.70
C THR A 239 -4.31 -35.17 -16.71
N LEU A 240 -3.49 -34.22 -16.23
CA LEU A 240 -2.69 -33.36 -17.08
C LEU A 240 -1.54 -34.14 -17.70
N LYS A 241 -1.20 -33.79 -18.95
CA LYS A 241 -0.04 -34.31 -19.68
C LYS A 241 0.98 -33.18 -19.88
N PRO A 242 2.29 -33.48 -19.86
CA PRO A 242 3.31 -32.51 -20.27
C PRO A 242 3.03 -31.97 -21.67
N VAL A 243 3.29 -30.69 -21.90
CA VAL A 243 2.95 -30.02 -23.17
C VAL A 243 3.97 -30.35 -24.28
N GLY A 244 5.06 -31.05 -23.96
CA GLY A 244 6.19 -31.35 -24.86
C GLY A 244 6.31 -32.78 -25.40
N GLY A 245 5.21 -33.54 -25.54
CA GLY A 245 5.25 -34.84 -26.20
C GLY A 245 5.52 -34.69 -27.71
N VAL A 246 6.79 -34.75 -28.12
CA VAL A 246 7.14 -35.10 -29.50
C VAL A 246 6.70 -36.56 -29.69
N ASN A 247 5.83 -36.81 -30.66
CA ASN A 247 5.44 -38.16 -31.04
C ASN A 247 6.69 -38.91 -31.55
N GLU A 248 7.09 -39.98 -30.88
CA GLU A 248 7.83 -41.09 -31.49
C GLU A 248 6.84 -42.10 -32.07
#